data_AF-A0A0P1EQ56-F1
#
_entry.id   AF-A0A0P1EQ56-F1
#
_cell.length_a   1.000
_cell.length_b   1.000
_cell.length_c   1.000
_cell.angle_alpha   90.00
_cell.angle_beta   90.00
_cell.angle_gamma   90.00
#
_symmetry.space_group_name_H-M   'P 1'
#
loop_
_entity.id
_entity.type
_entity.pdbx_description
1 polymer ?
#
loop_
_entity_poly.entity_id
_entity_poly.type
_entity_poly.pdbx_seq_one_letter_code
_entity_poly.pdbx_strand_id
1 'polypeptide(L)'
;MTDQTKDIDGDFEVDLDDEDEIEWYQPDDPTPRHACPCCDYVTLPERYSYLICPVCFWEDEGPEFEEAPLEPSGANHGFTLAESRHNFKTIGACHPEMVPHVLPLEDHAQYAYQAREH
;
A
#
# COMPACT_ATOMS: atom_id res chain seq x y z
N MET A 1 13.47 -39.22 40.16
CA MET A 1 13.62 -37.84 39.66
C MET A 1 13.30 -37.91 38.18
N THR A 2 12.01 -37.93 37.85
CA THR A 2 11.56 -38.08 36.47
C THR A 2 11.23 -36.70 35.93
N ASP A 3 11.97 -36.37 34.88
CA ASP A 3 11.74 -35.33 33.91
C ASP A 3 10.24 -35.23 33.57
N GLN A 4 9.67 -34.03 33.72
CA GLN A 4 8.34 -33.71 33.22
C GLN A 4 8.52 -32.56 32.25
N THR A 5 8.95 -32.89 31.03
CA THR A 5 8.58 -32.09 29.86
C THR A 5 7.05 -32.13 29.82
N LYS A 6 6.40 -31.01 30.16
CA LYS A 6 4.97 -30.87 29.91
C LYS A 6 4.83 -30.62 28.42
N ASP A 7 4.29 -31.63 27.76
CA ASP A 7 3.77 -31.55 26.40
C ASP A 7 2.86 -30.32 26.30
N ILE A 8 3.29 -29.34 25.50
CA ILE A 8 2.44 -28.27 25.01
C ILE A 8 1.93 -28.69 23.63
N ASP A 9 1.26 -29.84 23.60
CA ASP A 9 0.35 -30.23 22.51
C ASP A 9 -1.01 -29.56 22.78
N GLY A 10 -0.98 -28.24 22.88
CA GLY A 10 -2.19 -27.43 22.94
C GLY A 10 -2.53 -27.01 21.53
N ASP A 11 -3.44 -27.75 20.89
CA ASP A 11 -4.25 -27.17 19.82
C ASP A 11 -4.94 -25.94 20.42
N PHE A 12 -4.39 -24.77 20.15
CA PHE A 12 -5.04 -23.50 20.45
C PHE A 12 -6.18 -23.37 19.45
N GLU A 13 -7.28 -24.05 19.76
CA GLU A 13 -8.55 -23.88 19.07
C GLU A 13 -8.96 -22.43 19.29
N VAL A 14 -8.74 -21.62 18.26
CA VAL A 14 -9.38 -20.31 18.16
C VAL A 14 -10.86 -20.59 17.92
N ASP A 15 -11.66 -20.48 18.97
CA ASP A 15 -13.11 -20.36 18.86
C ASP A 15 -13.40 -19.01 18.19
N LEU A 16 -13.30 -19.00 16.86
CA LEU A 16 -13.77 -17.91 16.02
C LEU A 16 -15.29 -18.08 15.94
N ASP A 17 -16.00 -17.56 16.94
CA ASP A 17 -17.44 -17.36 16.83
C ASP A 17 -17.71 -16.59 15.52
N ASP A 18 -18.69 -17.04 14.71
CA ASP A 18 -19.05 -16.53 13.37
C ASP A 18 -19.36 -15.00 13.29
N GLU A 19 -19.16 -14.22 14.35
CA GLU A 19 -19.51 -12.79 14.47
C GLU A 19 -18.33 -11.80 14.43
N ASP A 20 -17.07 -12.25 14.50
CA ASP A 20 -15.91 -11.36 14.25
C ASP A 20 -15.60 -11.30 12.75
N GLU A 21 -16.50 -10.66 12.00
CA GLU A 21 -16.29 -10.32 10.59
C GLU A 21 -15.02 -9.48 10.46
N ILE A 22 -14.04 -9.94 9.68
CA ILE A 22 -12.77 -9.23 9.47
C ILE A 22 -13.08 -7.89 8.78
N GLU A 23 -13.17 -6.83 9.58
CA GLU A 23 -13.41 -5.46 9.11
C GLU A 23 -12.10 -4.89 8.56
N TRP A 24 -11.97 -4.92 7.23
CA TRP A 24 -10.88 -4.23 6.54
C TRP A 24 -11.09 -2.73 6.60
N TYR A 25 -10.03 -1.99 6.86
CA TYR A 25 -10.07 -0.53 6.91
C TYR A 25 -10.56 0.06 5.57
N GLN A 26 -11.49 1.02 5.68
CA GLN A 26 -11.95 1.86 4.57
C GLN A 26 -12.01 3.32 5.08
N PRO A 27 -11.64 4.31 4.26
CA PRO A 27 -11.77 5.71 4.65
C PRO A 27 -13.24 6.11 4.73
N ASP A 28 -13.59 6.93 5.74
CA ASP A 28 -14.97 7.41 5.95
C ASP A 28 -15.50 8.21 4.74
N ASP A 29 -14.60 8.93 4.06
CA ASP A 29 -14.87 9.64 2.82
C ASP A 29 -13.84 9.25 1.75
N PRO A 30 -14.24 8.49 0.71
CA PRO A 30 -13.33 8.00 -0.32
C PRO A 30 -12.99 9.07 -1.39
N THR A 31 -13.37 10.33 -1.19
CA THR A 31 -13.09 11.41 -2.15
C THR A 31 -11.57 11.66 -2.27
N PRO A 32 -10.95 11.47 -3.45
CA PRO A 32 -9.53 11.72 -3.66
C PRO A 32 -9.16 13.18 -3.42
N ARG A 33 -8.15 13.44 -2.60
CA ARG A 33 -7.71 14.81 -2.27
C ARG A 33 -6.21 14.98 -2.05
N HIS A 34 -5.47 13.89 -1.94
CA HIS A 34 -4.02 13.93 -1.79
C HIS A 34 -3.29 13.25 -2.96
N ALA A 35 -2.20 13.88 -3.38
CA ALA A 35 -1.31 13.35 -4.41
C ALA A 35 -0.56 12.11 -3.91
N CYS A 36 -0.52 11.07 -4.73
CA CYS A 36 0.29 9.89 -4.49
C CYS A 36 1.79 10.25 -4.56
N PRO A 37 2.61 9.87 -3.54
CA PRO A 37 4.03 10.22 -3.50
C PRO A 37 4.85 9.53 -4.61
N CYS A 38 4.30 8.49 -5.24
CA CYS A 38 4.92 7.79 -6.37
C CYS A 38 4.57 8.48 -7.71
N CYS A 39 3.28 8.65 -8.04
CA CYS A 39 2.84 9.01 -9.39
C CYS A 39 2.26 10.42 -9.59
N ASP A 40 2.16 11.25 -8.53
CA ASP A 40 1.65 12.64 -8.60
C ASP A 40 0.17 12.81 -8.97
N TYR A 41 -0.56 11.71 -9.20
CA TYR A 41 -2.02 11.77 -9.32
C TYR A 41 -2.67 11.91 -7.95
N VAL A 42 -3.70 12.75 -7.86
CA VAL A 42 -4.54 12.95 -6.69
C VAL A 42 -5.52 11.79 -6.60
N THR A 43 -5.13 10.74 -5.90
CA THR A 43 -5.88 9.47 -5.80
C THR A 43 -6.21 9.07 -4.38
N LEU A 44 -5.48 9.60 -3.39
CA LEU A 44 -5.58 9.18 -2.02
C LEU A 44 -6.62 10.05 -1.28
N PRO A 45 -7.65 9.44 -0.66
CA PRO A 45 -8.59 10.15 0.21
C PRO A 45 -7.96 10.64 1.52
N GLU A 46 -6.98 9.89 2.02
CA GLU A 46 -6.22 10.14 3.24
C GLU A 46 -4.74 9.82 3.01
N ARG A 47 -3.83 10.48 3.75
CA ARG A 47 -2.40 10.19 3.70
C ARG A 47 -2.00 9.28 4.85
N TYR A 48 -1.03 8.40 4.57
CA TYR A 48 -0.39 7.53 5.55
C TYR A 48 -1.36 6.54 6.21
N SER A 49 -2.42 6.17 5.47
CA SER A 49 -3.48 5.25 5.90
C SER A 49 -3.42 3.91 5.15
N TYR A 50 -2.25 3.51 4.64
CA TYR A 50 -2.03 2.25 3.90
C TYR A 50 -2.94 2.10 2.67
N LEU A 51 -3.37 3.22 2.09
CA LEU A 51 -4.22 3.22 0.91
C LEU A 51 -3.37 3.02 -0.35
N ILE A 52 -3.86 2.17 -1.26
CA ILE A 52 -3.18 1.85 -2.51
C ILE A 52 -3.65 2.80 -3.60
N CYS A 53 -2.70 3.46 -4.25
CA CYS A 53 -2.99 4.32 -5.38
C CYS A 53 -3.43 3.48 -6.60
N PRO A 54 -4.65 3.63 -7.13
CA PRO A 54 -5.11 2.85 -8.28
C PRO A 54 -4.32 3.15 -9.56
N VAL A 55 -3.69 4.32 -9.68
CA VAL A 55 -2.97 4.73 -10.90
C VAL A 55 -1.61 4.05 -11.03
N CYS A 56 -0.88 3.84 -9.94
CA CYS A 56 0.45 3.23 -10.00
C CYS A 56 0.64 2.03 -9.07
N PHE A 57 -0.34 1.72 -8.22
CA PHE A 57 -0.32 0.63 -7.26
C PHE A 57 0.68 0.77 -6.09
N TRP A 58 1.14 1.98 -5.79
CA TRP A 58 1.92 2.26 -4.58
C TRP A 58 1.02 2.34 -3.34
N GLU A 59 1.41 1.65 -2.26
CA GLU A 59 0.78 1.75 -0.93
C GLU A 59 1.39 2.88 -0.10
N ASP A 60 0.55 3.79 0.40
CA ASP A 60 0.98 4.95 1.20
C ASP A 60 1.19 4.57 2.68
N GLU A 61 2.35 3.98 2.98
CA GLU A 61 2.69 3.44 4.31
C GLU A 61 2.94 4.52 5.38
N GLY A 62 3.55 5.66 5.04
CA GLY A 62 3.97 6.62 6.05
C GLY A 62 4.86 7.78 5.54
N PRO A 63 4.98 8.86 6.33
CA PRO A 63 5.79 10.03 5.98
C PRO A 63 7.29 9.72 5.89
N GLU A 64 7.80 8.74 6.62
CA GLU A 64 9.21 8.36 6.64
C GLU A 64 9.73 7.93 5.26
N PHE A 65 8.89 7.28 4.44
CA PHE A 65 9.26 6.85 3.09
C PHE A 65 9.22 8.00 2.08
N GLU A 66 8.42 9.03 2.37
CA GLU A 66 8.40 10.27 1.59
C GLU A 66 9.64 11.12 1.87
N GLU A 67 10.03 11.23 3.15
CA GLU A 67 11.23 11.95 3.59
C GLU A 67 12.54 11.22 3.23
N ALA A 68 12.53 9.89 3.23
CA ALA A 68 13.65 9.04 2.86
C ALA A 68 13.33 8.21 1.60
N PRO A 69 13.30 8.82 0.39
CA PRO A 69 12.83 8.14 -0.81
C PRO A 69 13.74 7.01 -1.31
N LEU A 70 14.90 6.80 -0.68
CA LEU A 70 15.84 5.70 -0.95
C LEU A 70 15.71 4.56 0.07
N GLU A 71 14.82 4.68 1.06
CA GLU A 71 14.54 3.60 2.00
C GLU A 71 13.63 2.56 1.35
N PRO A 72 13.96 1.26 1.43
CA PRO A 72 13.10 0.18 0.93
C PRO A 72 11.78 0.11 1.69
N SER A 73 10.67 0.08 0.97
CA SER A 73 9.33 -0.09 1.54
C SER A 73 8.99 -1.58 1.70
N GLY A 74 8.47 -1.96 2.87
CA GLY A 74 8.02 -3.33 3.12
C GLY A 74 6.78 -3.71 2.32
N ALA A 75 5.75 -2.84 2.34
CA ALA A 75 4.50 -3.06 1.60
C ALA A 75 4.70 -3.02 0.09
N ASN A 76 5.65 -2.22 -0.40
CA ASN A 76 5.91 -2.08 -1.83
C ASN A 76 7.02 -3.02 -2.32
N HIS A 77 7.05 -4.25 -1.80
CA HIS A 77 7.93 -5.34 -2.25
C HIS A 77 9.45 -5.03 -2.20
N GLY A 78 9.88 -4.21 -1.24
CA GLY A 78 11.27 -3.79 -1.09
C GLY A 78 11.71 -2.70 -2.07
N PHE A 79 10.82 -2.15 -2.89
CA PHE A 79 11.16 -1.04 -3.76
C PHE A 79 11.19 0.26 -2.97
N THR A 80 12.19 1.08 -3.28
CA THR A 80 12.25 2.44 -2.76
C THR A 80 11.22 3.32 -3.47
N LEU A 81 10.84 4.41 -2.83
CA LEU A 81 9.96 5.40 -3.47
C LEU A 81 10.62 5.99 -4.72
N ALA A 82 11.95 6.22 -4.71
CA ALA A 82 12.70 6.70 -5.86
C ALA A 82 12.67 5.74 -7.05
N GLU A 83 12.85 4.44 -6.82
CA GLU A 83 12.73 3.41 -7.87
C GLU A 83 11.32 3.32 -8.40
N SER A 84 10.31 3.36 -7.52
CA SER A 84 8.90 3.30 -7.92
C SER A 84 8.49 4.52 -8.75
N ARG A 85 9.00 5.72 -8.40
CA ARG A 85 8.84 6.94 -9.21
C ARG A 85 9.47 6.79 -10.60
N HIS A 86 10.63 6.13 -10.69
CA HIS A 86 11.26 5.83 -11.98
C HIS A 86 10.43 4.82 -12.78
N ASN A 87 9.98 3.74 -12.13
CA ASN A 87 9.13 2.73 -12.75
C ASN A 87 7.83 3.33 -13.27
N PHE A 88 7.17 4.20 -12.51
CA PHE A 88 5.93 4.82 -12.99
C PHE A 88 6.16 5.60 -14.30
N LYS A 89 7.28 6.31 -14.41
CA LYS A 89 7.65 7.04 -15.63
C LYS A 89 7.97 6.13 -16.81
N THR A 90 8.42 4.90 -16.59
CA THR A 90 8.87 3.97 -17.65
C THR A 90 7.81 2.95 -18.04
N ILE A 91 7.04 2.44 -17.08
CA ILE A 91 6.10 1.33 -17.24
C ILE A 91 4.68 1.64 -16.73
N GLY A 92 4.43 2.81 -16.14
CA GLY A 92 3.10 3.21 -15.65
C GLY A 92 2.68 2.56 -14.33
N ALA A 93 3.57 1.83 -13.65
CA ALA A 93 3.33 1.21 -12.35
C ALA A 93 4.50 1.45 -11.39
N CYS A 94 4.28 1.34 -10.07
CA CYS A 94 5.32 1.41 -9.06
C CYS A 94 6.30 0.23 -9.17
N HIS A 95 5.81 -0.92 -9.63
CA HIS A 95 6.56 -2.16 -9.74
C HIS A 95 6.16 -2.92 -11.02
N PRO A 96 7.09 -3.60 -11.72
CA PRO A 96 6.78 -4.36 -12.94
C PRO A 96 5.66 -5.38 -12.79
N GLU A 97 5.59 -6.08 -11.66
CA GLU A 97 4.54 -7.08 -11.40
C GLU A 97 3.17 -6.44 -11.11
N MET A 98 3.12 -5.13 -10.84
CA MET A 98 1.87 -4.43 -10.54
C MET A 98 1.21 -3.82 -11.77
N VAL A 99 1.85 -3.88 -12.94
CA VAL A 99 1.28 -3.42 -14.22
C VAL A 99 -0.11 -4.00 -14.51
N PRO A 100 -0.43 -5.28 -14.22
CA PRO A 100 -1.79 -5.81 -14.44
C PRO A 100 -2.86 -5.20 -13.52
N HIS A 101 -2.48 -4.49 -12.46
CA HIS A 101 -3.36 -3.98 -11.41
C HIS A 101 -3.55 -2.46 -11.44
N VAL A 102 -2.80 -1.74 -12.29
CA VAL A 102 -2.97 -0.29 -12.44
C VAL A 102 -4.24 0.04 -13.22
N LEU A 103 -4.78 1.21 -12.95
CA LEU A 103 -5.88 1.78 -13.69
C LEU A 103 -5.50 1.97 -15.17
N PRO A 104 -6.35 1.54 -16.13
CA PRO A 104 -6.12 1.78 -17.55
C PRO A 104 -5.91 3.26 -17.87
N LEU A 105 -5.04 3.54 -18.85
CA LEU A 105 -4.66 4.91 -19.22
C LEU A 105 -5.86 5.78 -19.61
N GLU A 106 -6.88 5.20 -20.25
CA GLU A 106 -8.12 5.90 -20.61
C GLU A 106 -8.86 6.49 -19.40
N ASP A 107 -8.71 5.88 -18.22
CA ASP A 107 -9.44 6.26 -17.01
C ASP A 107 -8.63 7.24 -16.14
N HIS A 108 -7.35 7.50 -16.46
CA HIS A 108 -6.51 8.43 -15.68
C HIS A 108 -7.09 9.84 -15.62
N ALA A 109 -7.90 10.23 -16.62
CA ALA A 109 -8.57 11.52 -16.68
C ALA A 109 -9.54 11.78 -15.50
N GLN A 110 -9.90 10.76 -14.73
CA GLN A 110 -10.73 10.91 -13.53
C GLN A 110 -9.97 11.53 -12.34
N TYR A 111 -8.63 11.53 -12.39
CA TYR A 111 -7.78 12.06 -11.32
C TYR A 111 -7.01 13.29 -11.80
N ALA A 112 -6.92 14.30 -10.93
CA ALA A 112 -6.04 15.44 -11.19
C ALA A 112 -4.57 15.00 -11.08
N TYR A 113 -3.72 15.53 -11.95
CA TYR A 113 -2.27 15.36 -11.86
C TYR A 113 -1.65 16.61 -11.22
N GLN A 114 -0.86 16.43 -10.15
CA GLN A 114 -0.18 17.49 -9.40
C GLN A 114 1.31 17.19 -9.33
N ALA A 115 2.08 17.72 -10.29
CA ALA A 115 3.53 17.54 -10.31
C ALA A 115 4.16 18.06 -9.01
N ARG A 116 4.96 17.21 -8.35
CA ARG A 116 5.74 17.61 -7.17
C ARG A 116 6.86 18.60 -7.53
N GLU A 117 7.14 19.54 -6.65
CA GLU A 117 8.30 20.42 -6.76
C GLU A 117 9.59 19.66 -6.38
N HIS A 118 10.68 19.92 -7.10
CA HIS A 118 11.98 19.23 -6.96
C HIS A 118 12.97 20.04 -6.12
#